data_AF-A0A2M6VKC7-F1
#
_entry.id   AF-A0A2M6VKC7-F1
#
_cell.length_a   1.000
_cell.length_b   1.000
_cell.length_c   1.000
_cell.angle_alpha   90.00
_cell.angle_beta   90.00
_cell.angle_gamma   90.00
#
_symmetry.space_group_name_H-M   'P 1'
#
loop_
_entity.id
_entity.type
_entity.pdbx_description
1 polymer ?
#
loop_
_entity_poly.entity_id
_entity_poly.type
_entity_poly.pdbx_seq_one_letter_code
_entity_poly.pdbx_strand_id
1 'polypeptide(L)'
;MKTYFFPFLCVCLLVLGGCATPEYKAAYQTCSPGAFSQYPEDKVQTFEMRQRWVQVATGQLSCVAVQNAANVKQTVCTPITYMRPISTMEPVIVDRNEEPRKSLISACAQSMCIQRYGNVECKPTTPATSPVPVVGPMVTTPP
;
A
#
# COMPACT_ATOMS: atom_id res chain seq x y z
N MET A 1 -27.58 -27.58 4.28
CA MET A 1 -27.30 -26.17 3.88
C MET A 1 -25.81 -25.87 4.06
N LYS A 2 -24.91 -26.47 3.26
CA LYS A 2 -23.45 -26.31 3.49
C LYS A 2 -22.57 -26.77 2.32
N THR A 3 -23.00 -26.58 1.09
CA THR A 3 -22.26 -27.06 -0.10
C THR A 3 -22.07 -26.01 -1.20
N TYR A 4 -22.72 -24.85 -1.10
CA TYR A 4 -22.61 -23.77 -2.12
C TYR A 4 -21.66 -22.63 -1.74
N PHE A 5 -21.06 -22.67 -0.54
CA PHE A 5 -20.17 -21.58 -0.06
C PHE A 5 -18.80 -21.60 -0.75
N PHE A 6 -18.32 -22.79 -1.12
CA PHE A 6 -17.01 -22.99 -1.74
C PHE A 6 -16.90 -22.45 -3.19
N PRO A 7 -17.86 -22.70 -4.10
CA PRO A 7 -17.77 -22.19 -5.48
C PRO A 7 -17.92 -20.66 -5.55
N PHE A 8 -18.68 -20.04 -4.65
CA PHE A 8 -18.88 -18.59 -4.63
C PHE A 8 -17.61 -17.84 -4.21
N LEU A 9 -16.83 -18.41 -3.28
CA LEU A 9 -15.54 -17.87 -2.84
C LEU A 9 -14.49 -17.83 -3.98
N CYS A 10 -14.44 -18.87 -4.81
CA CYS A 10 -13.50 -18.94 -5.94
C CYS A 10 -13.80 -17.91 -7.05
N VAL A 11 -15.08 -17.63 -7.31
CA VAL A 11 -15.47 -16.61 -8.30
C VAL A 11 -15.10 -15.21 -7.83
N CYS A 12 -15.27 -14.89 -6.55
CA CYS A 12 -14.86 -13.59 -6.00
C CYS A 12 -13.34 -13.38 -6.07
N LEU A 13 -12.53 -14.42 -5.88
CA LEU A 13 -11.06 -14.33 -5.94
C LEU A 13 -10.52 -14.03 -7.34
N LEU A 14 -11.20 -14.43 -8.41
CA LEU A 14 -10.81 -14.11 -9.78
C LEU A 14 -11.10 -12.65 -10.18
N VAL A 15 -12.10 -12.02 -9.54
CA VAL A 15 -12.46 -10.62 -9.79
C VAL A 15 -11.53 -9.64 -9.03
N LEU A 16 -10.74 -10.13 -8.08
CA LEU A 16 -9.75 -9.35 -7.32
C LEU A 16 -8.39 -9.20 -8.03
N GLY A 17 -8.29 -9.58 -9.31
CA GLY A 17 -7.12 -9.29 -10.14
C GLY A 17 -6.88 -7.78 -10.22
N GLY A 18 -5.86 -7.29 -9.52
CA GLY A 18 -5.54 -5.86 -9.44
C GLY A 18 -5.38 -5.20 -10.81
N CYS A 19 -5.79 -3.93 -10.91
CA CYS A 19 -5.88 -3.12 -12.13
C CYS A 19 -4.54 -2.83 -12.88
N ALA A 20 -3.48 -3.59 -12.66
CA ALA A 20 -2.21 -3.42 -13.38
C ALA A 20 -1.97 -4.61 -14.31
N THR A 21 -1.85 -4.34 -15.61
CA THR A 21 -1.51 -5.36 -16.62
C THR A 21 -0.10 -5.90 -16.38
N PRO A 22 0.14 -7.20 -16.62
CA PRO A 22 1.48 -7.78 -16.46
C PRO A 22 2.51 -7.08 -17.37
N GLU A 23 2.07 -6.58 -18.53
CA GLU A 23 2.88 -5.81 -19.48
C GLU A 23 3.29 -4.45 -18.89
N TYR A 24 2.38 -3.73 -18.23
CA TYR A 24 2.71 -2.47 -17.55
C TYR A 24 3.71 -2.71 -16.41
N LYS A 25 3.54 -3.80 -15.64
CA LYS A 25 4.48 -4.16 -14.58
C LYS A 25 5.88 -4.42 -15.15
N ALA A 26 5.99 -5.11 -16.27
CA ALA A 26 7.27 -5.35 -16.94
C ALA A 26 7.94 -4.05 -17.45
N ALA A 27 7.15 -3.14 -18.04
CA ALA A 27 7.62 -1.83 -18.46
C ALA A 27 8.10 -0.99 -17.25
N TYR A 28 7.33 -0.98 -16.15
CA TYR A 28 7.69 -0.33 -14.91
C TYR A 28 9.03 -0.84 -14.37
N GLN A 29 9.22 -2.16 -14.32
CA GLN A 29 10.48 -2.79 -13.85
C GLN A 29 11.67 -2.38 -14.72
N THR A 30 11.49 -2.26 -16.03
CA THR A 30 12.54 -1.84 -16.97
C THR A 30 12.96 -0.38 -16.73
N CYS A 31 12.00 0.49 -16.41
CA CYS A 31 12.24 1.91 -16.16
C CYS A 31 12.80 2.21 -14.76
N SER A 32 12.64 1.31 -13.78
CA SER A 32 13.07 1.53 -12.39
C SER A 32 14.55 1.91 -12.25
N PRO A 33 15.53 1.14 -12.78
CA PRO A 33 16.94 1.38 -12.51
C PRO A 33 17.42 2.78 -12.90
N GLY A 34 16.97 3.29 -14.05
CA GLY A 34 17.30 4.64 -14.51
C GLY A 34 16.67 5.74 -13.66
N ALA A 35 15.51 5.47 -13.05
CA ALA A 35 14.90 6.41 -12.12
C ALA A 35 15.59 6.41 -10.75
N PHE A 36 16.05 5.25 -10.26
CA PHE A 36 16.81 5.16 -9.01
C PHE A 36 18.21 5.76 -9.10
N SER A 37 18.81 5.82 -10.30
CA SER A 37 20.08 6.54 -10.49
C SER A 37 19.91 8.06 -10.47
N GLN A 38 18.80 8.59 -10.98
CA GLN A 38 18.48 10.02 -10.95
C GLN A 38 17.93 10.47 -9.58
N TYR A 39 17.08 9.64 -8.97
CA TYR A 39 16.41 9.90 -7.70
C TYR A 39 16.67 8.73 -6.72
N PRO A 40 17.87 8.66 -6.12
CA PRO A 40 18.19 7.61 -5.14
C PRO A 40 17.30 7.72 -3.90
N GLU A 41 17.22 6.64 -3.12
CA GLU A 41 16.53 6.66 -1.81
C GLU A 41 17.15 7.72 -0.89
N ASP A 42 16.34 8.67 -0.44
CA ASP A 42 16.77 9.73 0.46
C ASP A 42 15.83 9.80 1.67
N LYS A 43 16.19 9.03 2.69
CA LYS A 43 15.39 8.87 3.91
C LYS A 43 15.69 10.02 4.86
N VAL A 44 14.74 10.92 4.99
CA VAL A 44 14.80 12.07 5.90
C VAL A 44 13.82 11.90 7.03
N GLN A 45 14.23 12.30 8.24
CA GLN A 45 13.33 12.36 9.38
C GLN A 45 12.58 13.70 9.32
N THR A 46 11.26 13.65 9.23
CA THR A 46 10.37 14.80 9.28
C THR A 46 9.37 14.64 10.41
N PHE A 47 8.72 15.72 10.84
CA PHE A 47 7.64 15.65 11.82
C PHE A 47 6.29 15.75 11.10
N GLU A 48 5.45 14.73 11.28
CA GLU A 48 4.10 14.71 10.74
C GLU A 48 3.07 14.73 11.86
N MET A 49 1.95 15.41 11.61
CA MET A 49 0.79 15.36 12.49
C MET A 49 0.07 14.03 12.30
N ARG A 50 0.14 13.16 13.31
CA ARG A 50 -0.59 11.89 13.32
C ARG A 50 -1.70 11.91 14.36
N GLN A 51 -2.83 11.34 13.98
CA GLN A 51 -3.93 11.11 14.90
C GLN A 51 -3.71 9.79 15.63
N ARG A 52 -3.71 9.85 16.95
CA ARG A 52 -3.70 8.67 17.81
C ARG A 52 -4.94 8.65 18.70
N TRP A 53 -5.46 7.47 18.94
CA TRP A 53 -6.57 7.28 19.85
C TRP A 53 -6.04 7.05 21.26
N VAL A 54 -6.48 7.87 22.20
CA VAL A 54 -6.14 7.72 23.62
C VAL A 54 -7.41 7.48 24.43
N GLN A 55 -7.29 6.63 25.44
CA GLN A 55 -8.34 6.43 26.41
C GLN A 55 -8.31 7.59 27.41
N VAL A 56 -9.43 8.33 27.47
CA VAL A 56 -9.60 9.43 28.40
C VAL A 56 -10.71 9.06 29.36
N ALA A 57 -10.52 9.32 30.65
CA ALA A 57 -11.56 9.11 31.65
C ALA A 57 -12.73 10.08 31.40
N THR A 58 -13.96 9.57 31.47
CA THR A 58 -15.19 10.37 31.37
C THR A 58 -15.50 11.18 32.63
N GLY A 59 -14.80 10.89 33.73
CA GLY A 59 -15.13 11.38 35.07
C GLY A 59 -16.14 10.51 35.81
N GLN A 60 -16.68 9.47 35.17
CA GLN A 60 -17.58 8.50 35.80
C GLN A 60 -16.82 7.24 36.24
N LEU A 61 -17.33 6.57 37.29
CA LEU A 61 -16.80 5.32 37.83
C LEU A 61 -17.85 4.21 37.68
N SER A 62 -17.41 3.02 37.27
CA SER A 62 -18.17 1.78 37.35
C SER A 62 -17.68 0.99 38.55
N CYS A 63 -18.55 0.82 39.56
CA CYS A 63 -18.24 0.13 40.80
C CYS A 63 -19.04 -1.17 40.91
N VAL A 64 -18.36 -2.26 41.22
CA VAL A 64 -18.97 -3.58 41.44
C VAL A 64 -18.51 -4.14 42.77
N ALA A 65 -19.44 -4.77 43.50
CA ALA A 65 -19.11 -5.50 44.71
C ALA A 65 -18.68 -6.92 44.32
N VAL A 66 -17.42 -7.26 44.59
CA VAL A 66 -16.86 -8.60 44.38
C VAL A 66 -16.59 -9.24 45.73
N GLN A 67 -16.98 -10.50 45.87
CA GLN A 67 -16.66 -11.28 47.06
C GLN A 67 -15.32 -11.98 46.83
N ASN A 68 -14.34 -11.77 47.71
CA ASN A 68 -13.04 -12.42 47.58
C ASN A 68 -13.08 -13.88 48.04
N ALA A 69 -11.99 -14.62 47.84
CA ALA A 69 -11.88 -16.04 48.25
C ALA A 69 -12.04 -16.27 49.77
N ALA A 70 -11.93 -15.22 50.59
CA ALA A 70 -12.15 -15.24 52.04
C ALA A 70 -13.57 -14.81 52.43
N ASN A 71 -14.53 -14.80 51.49
CA ASN A 71 -15.92 -14.36 51.69
C ASN A 71 -16.11 -12.89 52.09
N VAL A 72 -15.06 -12.07 52.01
CA VAL A 72 -15.14 -10.63 52.30
C VAL A 72 -15.67 -9.89 51.07
N LYS A 73 -16.70 -9.06 51.26
CA LYS A 73 -17.23 -8.18 50.22
C LYS A 73 -16.30 -6.98 50.04
N GLN A 74 -15.73 -6.82 48.85
CA GLN A 74 -14.90 -5.69 48.46
C GLN A 74 -15.55 -4.95 47.30
N THR A 75 -15.62 -3.61 47.38
CA THR A 75 -16.07 -2.79 46.25
C THR A 75 -14.86 -2.45 45.38
N VAL A 76 -14.92 -2.79 44.10
CA VAL A 76 -13.90 -2.45 43.11
C VAL A 76 -14.50 -1.43 42.14
N CYS A 77 -13.89 -0.26 42.07
CA CYS A 77 -14.30 0.82 41.18
C CYS A 77 -13.27 1.01 40.06
N THR A 78 -13.75 1.11 38.83
CA THR A 78 -12.92 1.38 37.64
C THR A 78 -13.46 2.59 36.89
N PRO A 79 -12.59 3.47 36.36
CA PRO A 79 -13.04 4.62 35.59
C PRO A 79 -13.63 4.19 34.25
N ILE A 80 -14.78 4.78 33.90
CA ILE A 80 -15.36 4.62 32.56
C ILE A 80 -14.53 5.50 31.61
N THR A 81 -13.88 4.87 30.63
CA THR A 81 -13.06 5.56 29.64
C THR A 81 -13.78 5.63 28.29
N TYR A 82 -13.42 6.63 27.48
CA TYR A 82 -13.82 6.71 26.09
C TYR A 82 -12.61 7.03 25.21
N MET A 83 -12.69 6.65 23.94
CA MET A 83 -11.62 6.91 22.98
C MET A 83 -11.76 8.32 22.43
N ARG A 84 -10.70 9.13 22.60
CA ARG A 84 -10.60 10.47 22.01
C ARG A 84 -9.44 10.49 21.01
N PRO A 85 -9.62 11.05 19.80
CA PRO A 85 -8.50 11.28 18.90
C PRO A 85 -7.71 12.49 19.36
N ILE A 86 -6.40 12.36 19.46
CA ILE A 86 -5.48 13.48 19.69
C ILE A 86 -4.50 13.55 18.53
N SER A 87 -4.22 14.78 18.07
CA SER A 87 -3.17 15.01 17.08
C SER A 87 -1.86 15.23 17.81
N THR A 88 -0.81 14.52 17.41
CA THR A 88 0.52 14.68 18.00
C THR A 88 1.55 14.66 16.88
N MET A 89 2.57 15.53 16.99
CA MET A 89 3.72 15.53 16.08
C MET A 89 4.57 14.30 16.39
N GLU A 90 4.77 13.45 15.39
CA GLU A 90 5.59 12.25 15.50
C GLU A 90 6.71 12.31 14.47
N PRO A 91 7.97 11.96 14.84
CA PRO A 91 9.04 11.86 13.86
C PRO A 91 8.80 10.65 12.95
N VAL A 92 8.69 10.89 11.65
CA VAL A 92 8.48 9.88 10.61
C VAL A 92 9.68 9.91 9.66
N ILE A 93 10.14 8.74 9.25
CA ILE A 93 11.16 8.62 8.19
C ILE A 93 10.42 8.53 6.86
N VAL A 94 10.61 9.51 6.00
CA VAL A 94 10.01 9.58 4.67
C VAL A 94 11.11 9.60 3.62
N ASP A 95 10.88 8.94 2.48
CA ASP A 95 11.77 9.07 1.33
C ASP A 95 11.36 10.30 0.52
N ARG A 96 12.17 11.35 0.61
CA ARG A 96 11.91 12.63 -0.06
C ARG A 96 11.85 12.49 -1.58
N ASN A 97 12.55 11.51 -2.13
CA ASN A 97 12.65 11.28 -3.57
C ASN A 97 11.62 10.28 -4.09
N GLU A 98 10.77 9.72 -3.23
CA GLU A 98 9.81 8.68 -3.62
C GLU A 98 8.85 9.14 -4.71
N GLU A 99 8.22 10.30 -4.53
CA GLU A 99 7.24 10.86 -5.46
C GLU A 99 7.84 11.20 -6.83
N PRO A 100 8.93 12.00 -6.95
CA PRO A 100 9.52 12.30 -8.25
C PRO A 100 10.06 11.03 -8.93
N ARG A 101 10.62 10.09 -8.17
CA ARG A 101 11.07 8.79 -8.70
C ARG A 101 9.90 8.01 -9.28
N LYS A 102 8.80 7.84 -8.55
CA LYS A 102 7.61 7.12 -9.02
C LYS A 102 7.01 7.77 -10.26
N SER A 103 6.94 9.10 -10.28
CA SER A 103 6.48 9.87 -11.44
C SER A 103 7.34 9.56 -12.68
N LEU A 104 8.66 9.63 -12.55
CA LEU A 104 9.59 9.33 -13.64
C LEU A 104 9.46 7.89 -14.16
N ILE A 105 9.36 6.90 -13.26
CA ILE A 105 9.17 5.49 -13.66
C ILE A 105 7.84 5.35 -14.42
N SER A 106 6.77 5.96 -13.92
CA SER A 106 5.45 5.87 -14.55
C SER A 106 5.42 6.52 -15.94
N ALA A 107 6.06 7.68 -16.11
CA ALA A 107 6.15 8.36 -17.40
C ALA A 107 6.93 7.53 -18.43
N CYS A 108 8.06 6.95 -18.02
CA CYS A 108 8.83 6.03 -18.85
C CYS A 108 8.00 4.80 -19.24
N ALA A 109 7.33 4.16 -18.28
CA ALA A 109 6.51 2.98 -18.54
C ALA A 109 5.35 3.29 -19.50
N GLN A 110 4.64 4.40 -19.29
CA GLN A 110 3.55 4.84 -20.17
C GLN A 110 4.04 5.12 -21.60
N SER A 111 5.20 5.76 -21.74
CA SER A 111 5.79 6.01 -23.07
C SER A 111 6.09 4.70 -23.81
N MET A 112 6.65 3.70 -23.12
CA MET A 112 6.88 2.37 -23.67
C MET A 112 5.57 1.66 -24.01
N CYS A 113 4.53 1.80 -23.16
CA CYS A 113 3.22 1.21 -23.39
C CYS A 113 2.54 1.80 -24.62
N ILE A 114 2.58 3.13 -24.80
CA ILE A 114 2.04 3.80 -25.99
C ILE A 114 2.75 3.30 -27.25
N GLN A 115 4.08 3.18 -27.22
CA GLN A 115 4.87 2.71 -28.36
C GLN A 115 4.58 1.25 -28.74
N ARG A 116 4.31 0.38 -27.75
CA ARG A 116 4.12 -1.07 -27.98
C ARG A 116 2.67 -1.49 -28.19
N TYR A 117 1.73 -0.84 -27.50
CA TYR A 117 0.33 -1.25 -27.41
C TYR A 117 -0.65 -0.13 -27.78
N GLY A 118 -0.17 1.09 -28.07
CA GLY A 118 -1.01 2.23 -28.42
C GLY A 118 -1.83 2.81 -27.26
N ASN A 119 -1.59 2.38 -26.02
CA ASN A 119 -2.29 2.87 -24.83
C ASN A 119 -1.38 2.91 -23.60
N VAL A 120 -1.70 3.76 -22.62
CA VAL A 120 -0.89 3.97 -21.41
C VAL A 120 -0.90 2.80 -20.42
N GLU A 121 -1.90 1.92 -20.53
CA GLU A 121 -2.09 0.79 -19.63
C GLU A 121 -1.42 -0.49 -20.13
N CYS A 122 -0.67 -0.42 -21.24
CA CYS A 122 -0.07 -1.58 -21.90
C CYS A 122 -1.10 -2.70 -22.20
N LYS A 123 -2.38 -2.35 -22.39
CA LYS A 123 -3.42 -3.34 -22.70
C LYS A 123 -3.18 -3.93 -24.09
N PRO A 124 -2.97 -5.25 -24.23
CA PRO A 124 -2.86 -5.87 -25.55
C PRO A 124 -4.21 -5.81 -26.26
N THR A 125 -4.24 -5.26 -27.47
CA THR A 125 -5.46 -5.08 -28.29
C THR A 125 -5.96 -6.38 -28.93
N THR A 126 -5.24 -7.49 -28.72
CA THR A 126 -5.58 -8.85 -29.18
C THR A 126 -5.15 -9.88 -28.13
N PRO A 127 -5.92 -10.96 -27.89
CA PRO A 127 -5.52 -11.99 -26.93
C PRO A 127 -4.22 -12.64 -27.38
N ALA A 128 -3.29 -12.72 -26.42
CA ALA A 128 -1.89 -13.09 -26.56
C ALA A 128 -1.60 -14.10 -27.68
N THR A 129 -0.89 -13.65 -28.71
CA THR A 129 -0.07 -14.54 -29.53
C THR A 129 1.38 -14.07 -29.45
N SER A 130 2.11 -14.73 -28.55
CA SER A 130 3.55 -15.01 -28.63
C SER A 130 4.60 -13.89 -28.43
N PRO A 131 5.79 -14.28 -27.93
CA PRO A 131 6.82 -13.37 -27.48
C PRO A 131 7.56 -12.78 -28.68
N VAL A 132 7.53 -11.46 -28.82
CA VAL A 132 8.46 -10.78 -29.74
C VAL A 132 9.83 -10.74 -29.06
N PRO A 133 10.91 -11.20 -29.74
CA PRO A 133 12.24 -11.23 -29.17
C PRO A 133 12.72 -9.81 -28.85
N VAL A 134 13.41 -9.68 -27.72
CA VAL A 134 14.14 -8.47 -27.33
C VAL A 134 15.22 -8.23 -28.38
N VAL A 135 14.94 -7.38 -29.36
CA VAL A 135 15.97 -6.82 -30.23
C VAL A 135 16.66 -5.73 -29.41
N GLY A 136 17.85 -6.07 -28.88
CA GLY A 136 18.71 -5.11 -28.20
C GLY A 136 19.10 -3.97 -29.15
N PRO A 137 19.34 -2.76 -28.62
CA PRO A 137 19.77 -1.63 -29.44
C PRO A 137 21.18 -1.90 -29.99
N MET A 138 21.29 -1.86 -31.31
CA MET A 138 22.55 -1.80 -32.05
C MET A 138 23.25 -0.50 -31.65
N VAL A 139 24.34 -0.61 -30.89
CA VAL A 139 25.22 0.52 -30.58
C VAL A 139 25.98 0.88 -31.85
N THR A 140 25.58 1.96 -32.52
CA THR A 140 26.39 2.62 -33.54
C THR A 140 27.13 3.79 -32.92
N THR A 141 28.42 3.61 -32.67
CA THR A 141 29.38 4.69 -32.39
C THR A 141 29.70 5.47 -33.68
N PRO A 142 29.60 6.81 -33.69
CA PRO A 142 30.15 7.66 -34.76
C PRO A 142 31.64 8.02 -34.49
N PRO A 143 32.37 8.53 -35.50
CA PRO A 143 33.84 8.51 -35.60
C PRO A 143 34.59 9.47 -34.66
#